data_AF-A0A0F2PJ41-F1
#
_entry.id   AF-A0A0F2PJ41-F1
#
_cell.length_a   1.000
_cell.length_b   1.000
_cell.length_c   1.000
_cell.angle_alpha   90.00
_cell.angle_beta   90.00
_cell.angle_gamma   90.00
#
_symmetry.space_group_name_H-M   'P 1'
#
loop_
_entity.id
_entity.type
_entity.pdbx_description
1 polymer ?
#
loop_
_entity_poly.entity_id
_entity_poly.type
_entity_poly.pdbx_seq_one_letter_code
_entity_poly.pdbx_strand_id
1 'polypeptide(L)'
;MKSKTMLVLCISALFVLVLGLSFLAIRLLESNDNILALLVIIGIVSLVIISFNVFKRLFGDIKEGFTIQDERTKKIKIYAAGYSYFASIYIWLALLVFQKYLDRDDIIITGLFGMAISFLISSAILSKRKDFE
;
A
#
# COMPACT_ATOMS: atom_id res chain seq x y z
N MET A 1 -6.03 -6.93 22.20
CA MET A 1 -6.93 -7.52 21.17
C MET A 1 -6.39 -7.43 19.74
N LYS A 2 -5.07 -7.42 19.44
CA LYS A 2 -4.66 -6.67 18.23
C LYS A 2 -3.55 -7.23 17.33
N SER A 3 -2.42 -7.75 17.83
CA SER A 3 -1.29 -8.11 16.95
C SER A 3 -1.58 -9.26 15.97
N LYS A 4 -2.05 -10.42 16.48
CA LYS A 4 -2.34 -11.60 15.63
C LYS A 4 -3.46 -11.32 14.61
N THR A 5 -4.55 -10.69 15.03
CA THR A 5 -5.66 -10.32 14.14
C THR A 5 -5.23 -9.30 13.08
N MET A 6 -4.39 -8.32 13.43
CA MET A 6 -3.86 -7.36 12.47
C MET A 6 -2.90 -8.01 11.47
N LEU A 7 -2.08 -8.97 11.93
CA LEU A 7 -1.18 -9.74 11.07
C LEU A 7 -1.98 -10.60 10.08
N VAL A 8 -3.05 -11.28 10.53
CA VAL A 8 -3.97 -12.01 9.66
C VAL A 8 -4.64 -11.11 8.62
N LEU A 9 -5.06 -9.90 9.02
CA LEU A 9 -5.67 -8.92 8.11
C LEU A 9 -4.67 -8.41 7.07
N CYS A 10 -3.41 -8.17 7.46
CA CYS A 10 -2.36 -7.81 6.52
C CYS A 10 -2.07 -8.94 5.52
N ILE A 11 -2.00 -10.21 5.98
CA ILE A 11 -1.78 -11.37 5.11
C ILE A 11 -2.96 -11.52 4.14
N SER A 12 -4.20 -11.41 4.61
CA SER A 12 -5.38 -11.56 3.75
C SER A 12 -5.46 -10.45 2.69
N ALA A 13 -5.17 -9.21 3.06
CA ALA A 13 -5.11 -8.10 2.11
C ALA A 13 -4.02 -8.31 1.06
N LEU A 14 -2.84 -8.77 1.47
CA LEU A 14 -1.73 -9.04 0.57
C LEU A 14 -2.05 -10.19 -0.40
N PHE A 15 -2.73 -11.22 0.09
CA PHE A 15 -3.19 -12.34 -0.72
C PHE A 15 -4.18 -11.90 -1.80
N VAL A 16 -5.17 -11.09 -1.44
CA VAL A 16 -6.13 -10.51 -2.41
C VAL A 16 -5.41 -9.69 -3.48
N LEU A 17 -4.42 -8.90 -3.08
CA LEU A 17 -3.63 -8.06 -3.99
C LEU A 17 -2.81 -8.91 -4.98
N VAL A 18 -2.11 -9.94 -4.50
CA VAL A 18 -1.33 -10.86 -5.34
C VAL A 18 -2.23 -11.64 -6.29
N LEU A 19 -3.43 -12.06 -5.86
CA LEU A 19 -4.40 -12.72 -6.73
C LEU A 19 -4.89 -11.78 -7.84
N GLY A 20 -5.23 -10.54 -7.49
CA GLY A 20 -5.67 -9.54 -8.48
C GLY A 20 -4.59 -9.25 -9.54
N LEU A 21 -3.33 -9.08 -9.11
CA LEU A 21 -2.22 -8.87 -10.03
C LEU A 21 -1.91 -10.11 -10.88
N SER A 22 -2.02 -11.31 -10.30
CA SER A 22 -1.85 -12.57 -11.04
C SER A 22 -2.91 -12.73 -12.13
N PHE A 23 -4.18 -12.40 -11.82
CA PHE A 23 -5.26 -12.42 -12.81
C PHE A 23 -5.00 -11.43 -13.96
N LEU A 24 -4.53 -10.23 -13.63
CA LEU A 24 -4.16 -9.22 -14.62
C LEU A 24 -2.97 -9.68 -15.49
N ALA A 25 -1.96 -10.31 -14.89
CA ALA A 25 -0.83 -10.86 -15.64
C ALA A 25 -1.25 -11.95 -16.63
N ILE A 26 -2.19 -12.83 -16.26
CA ILE A 26 -2.74 -13.86 -17.15
C ILE A 26 -3.46 -13.21 -18.33
N ARG A 27 -4.32 -12.20 -18.07
CA ARG A 27 -5.03 -11.46 -19.13
C ARG A 27 -4.08 -10.78 -20.12
N LEU A 28 -2.99 -10.20 -19.63
CA LEU A 28 -1.96 -9.56 -20.46
C LEU A 28 -1.17 -10.58 -21.29
N LEU A 29 -0.97 -11.79 -20.78
CA LEU A 29 -0.33 -12.87 -21.53
C LEU A 29 -1.25 -13.38 -22.64
N GLU A 30 -2.55 -13.49 -22.38
CA GLU A 30 -3.57 -13.84 -23.38
C GLU A 30 -3.68 -12.78 -24.50
N SER A 31 -3.46 -11.49 -24.18
CA SER A 31 -3.48 -10.40 -25.17
C SER A 31 -2.18 -10.25 -25.98
N ASN A 32 -1.19 -11.14 -25.79
CA ASN A 32 0.16 -11.08 -26.37
C ASN A 32 1.00 -9.85 -25.96
N ASP A 33 0.60 -9.13 -24.90
CA ASP A 33 1.36 -7.98 -24.38
C ASP A 33 2.48 -8.43 -23.43
N ASN A 34 3.43 -9.20 -23.98
CA ASN A 34 4.46 -9.92 -23.22
C ASN A 34 5.35 -9.00 -22.35
N ILE A 35 5.64 -7.77 -22.81
CA ILE A 35 6.46 -6.81 -22.06
C ILE A 35 5.74 -6.34 -20.80
N LEU A 36 4.46 -5.99 -20.92
CA LEU A 36 3.64 -5.55 -19.79
C LEU A 36 3.39 -6.69 -18.82
N ALA A 37 3.10 -7.90 -19.32
CA ALA A 37 2.97 -9.09 -18.50
C ALA A 37 4.24 -9.37 -17.68
N LEU A 38 5.43 -9.27 -18.30
CA LEU A 38 6.71 -9.47 -17.64
C LEU A 38 6.96 -8.43 -16.53
N LEU A 39 6.64 -7.15 -16.78
CA LEU A 39 6.74 -6.09 -15.76
C LEU A 39 5.84 -6.36 -14.56
N VAL A 40 4.59 -6.79 -14.80
CA VAL A 40 3.66 -7.14 -13.72
C VAL A 40 4.19 -8.32 -12.91
N ILE A 41 4.71 -9.36 -13.57
CA ILE A 41 5.28 -10.53 -12.90
C ILE A 41 6.48 -10.15 -12.03
N ILE A 42 7.40 -9.33 -12.55
CA ILE A 42 8.54 -8.81 -11.76
C ILE A 42 8.04 -8.02 -10.55
N GLY A 43 7.00 -7.20 -10.73
CA GLY A 43 6.34 -6.48 -9.65
C GLY A 43 5.81 -7.42 -8.56
N ILE A 44 5.06 -8.47 -8.95
CA ILE A 44 4.53 -9.48 -8.02
C ILE A 44 5.68 -10.16 -7.25
N VAL A 45 6.71 -10.62 -7.95
CA VAL A 45 7.86 -11.31 -7.33
C VAL A 45 8.55 -10.39 -6.33
N SER A 46 8.81 -9.13 -6.69
CA SER A 46 9.45 -8.16 -5.80
C SER A 46 8.60 -7.90 -4.55
N LEU A 47 7.28 -7.78 -4.71
CA LEU A 47 6.33 -7.56 -3.61
C LEU A 47 6.32 -8.75 -2.65
N VAL A 48 6.31 -9.98 -3.15
CA VAL A 48 6.33 -11.19 -2.34
C VAL A 48 7.64 -11.28 -1.54
N ILE A 49 8.79 -11.02 -2.18
CA ILE A 49 10.11 -11.04 -1.51
C ILE A 49 10.17 -10.01 -0.38
N ILE A 50 9.76 -8.77 -0.64
CA ILE A 50 9.76 -7.70 0.36
C ILE A 50 8.84 -8.07 1.52
N SER A 51 7.64 -8.54 1.21
CA SER A 51 6.64 -8.91 2.22
C SER A 51 7.14 -10.06 3.09
N PHE A 52 7.75 -11.08 2.48
CA PHE A 52 8.33 -12.21 3.21
C PHE A 52 9.44 -11.76 4.17
N ASN A 53 10.34 -10.87 3.74
CA ASN A 53 11.40 -10.32 4.61
C ASN A 53 10.82 -9.53 5.80
N VAL A 54 9.77 -8.74 5.56
CA VAL A 54 9.06 -8.01 6.61
C VAL A 54 8.40 -8.97 7.59
N PHE A 55 7.71 -10.00 7.10
CA PHE A 55 7.10 -11.02 7.97
C PHE A 55 8.15 -11.75 8.79
N LYS A 56 9.26 -12.19 8.18
CA LYS A 56 10.34 -12.87 8.90
C LYS A 56 10.87 -12.04 10.07
N ARG A 57 11.07 -10.74 9.85
CA ARG A 57 11.50 -9.81 10.90
C ARG A 57 10.45 -9.67 12.00
N LEU A 58 9.19 -9.44 11.62
CA LEU A 58 8.08 -9.32 12.58
C LEU A 58 7.91 -10.56 13.45
N PHE A 59 8.03 -11.75 12.87
CA PHE A 59 7.98 -13.01 13.62
C PHE A 59 9.17 -13.17 14.57
N GLY A 60 10.37 -12.74 14.17
CA GLY A 60 11.55 -12.67 15.04
C GLY A 60 11.34 -11.76 16.24
N ASP A 61 10.91 -10.52 16.00
CA ASP A 61 10.67 -9.52 17.05
C ASP A 61 9.59 -9.99 18.06
N ILE A 62 8.53 -10.65 17.58
CA ILE A 62 7.48 -11.24 18.43
C ILE A 62 8.02 -12.39 19.27
N LYS A 63 8.87 -13.25 18.68
CA LYS A 63 9.46 -14.41 19.38
C LYS A 63 10.44 -13.98 20.47
N GLU A 64 11.17 -12.90 20.25
CA GLU A 64 12.15 -12.34 21.18
C GLU A 64 11.52 -11.47 22.28
N GLY A 65 10.20 -11.24 22.23
CA GLY A 65 9.47 -10.52 23.28
C GLY A 65 9.65 -9.00 23.24
N PHE A 66 10.21 -8.45 22.16
CA PHE A 66 10.35 -7.01 21.99
C PHE A 66 8.98 -6.32 21.90
N THR A 67 8.87 -5.16 22.54
CA THR A 67 7.67 -4.33 22.42
C THR A 67 7.60 -3.73 21.02
N ILE A 68 6.53 -4.07 20.28
CA ILE A 68 6.31 -3.63 18.89
C ILE A 68 6.12 -2.10 18.77
N GLN A 69 5.95 -1.40 19.90
CA GLN A 69 5.58 0.00 19.98
C GLN A 69 6.58 0.81 20.82
N ASP A 70 7.79 1.00 20.29
CA ASP A 70 8.70 2.04 20.75
C ASP A 70 8.19 3.44 20.34
N GLU A 71 8.32 4.44 21.23
CA GLU A 71 7.95 5.83 20.98
C GLU A 71 8.68 6.43 19.77
N ARG A 72 9.97 6.10 19.60
CA ARG A 72 10.74 6.58 18.45
C ARG A 72 10.20 5.98 17.16
N THR A 73 9.88 4.69 17.18
CA THR A 73 9.22 4.01 16.06
C THR A 73 7.86 4.61 15.74
N LYS A 74 7.08 5.01 16.76
CA LYS A 74 5.78 5.69 16.59
C LYS A 74 5.96 7.03 15.89
N LYS A 75 6.92 7.86 16.32
CA LYS A 75 7.21 9.16 15.68
C LYS A 75 7.64 8.98 14.22
N ILE A 76 8.58 8.08 13.95
CA ILE A 76 9.04 7.79 12.58
C ILE A 76 7.87 7.37 11.69
N LYS A 77 6.97 6.50 12.17
CA LYS A 77 5.78 6.08 11.41
C LYS A 77 4.87 7.26 11.04
N ILE A 78 4.67 8.22 11.94
CA ILE A 78 3.84 9.41 11.67
C ILE A 78 4.50 10.27 10.58
N TYR A 79 5.79 10.56 10.70
CA TYR A 79 6.52 11.35 9.71
C TYR A 79 6.58 10.65 8.35
N ALA A 80 6.88 9.35 8.33
CA ALA A 80 6.94 8.56 7.12
C ALA A 80 5.57 8.48 6.41
N ALA A 81 4.48 8.32 7.16
CA ALA A 81 3.13 8.32 6.62
C ALA A 81 2.73 9.67 6.01
N GLY A 82 3.09 10.78 6.67
CA GLY A 82 2.88 12.12 6.11
C GLY A 82 3.67 12.33 4.82
N TYR A 83 4.97 11.99 4.84
CA TYR A 83 5.85 12.13 3.68
C TYR A 83 5.38 11.28 2.50
N SER A 84 5.02 10.01 2.73
CA SER A 84 4.54 9.13 1.67
C SER A 84 3.21 9.61 1.08
N TYR A 85 2.30 10.14 1.89
CA TYR A 85 1.05 10.71 1.41
C TYR A 85 1.28 11.90 0.46
N PHE A 86 2.11 12.86 0.85
CA PHE A 86 2.44 14.01 0.00
C PHE A 86 3.22 13.61 -1.25
N ALA A 87 4.23 12.73 -1.12
CA ALA A 87 4.98 12.23 -2.27
C ALA A 87 4.05 11.59 -3.30
N SER A 88 3.09 10.79 -2.82
CA SER A 88 2.09 10.15 -3.67
C SER A 88 1.17 11.17 -4.35
N ILE A 89 0.69 12.20 -3.63
CA ILE A 89 -0.07 13.33 -4.23
C ILE A 89 0.72 13.99 -5.36
N TYR A 90 2.02 14.28 -5.15
CA TYR A 90 2.85 14.90 -6.18
C TYR A 90 3.02 14.03 -7.42
N ILE A 91 3.12 12.70 -7.25
CA ILE A 91 3.16 11.76 -8.38
C ILE A 91 1.86 11.84 -9.19
N TRP A 92 0.68 11.81 -8.53
CA TRP A 92 -0.59 11.93 -9.24
C TRP A 92 -0.80 13.29 -9.88
N LEU A 93 -0.36 14.37 -9.24
CA LEU A 93 -0.36 15.71 -9.83
C LEU A 93 0.52 15.76 -11.08
N ALA A 94 1.71 15.17 -11.04
CA ALA A 94 2.57 15.07 -12.21
C ALA A 94 1.86 14.30 -13.34
N LEU A 95 1.24 13.15 -13.05
CA LEU A 95 0.46 12.39 -14.04
C LEU A 95 -0.68 13.22 -14.63
N LEU A 96 -1.37 14.04 -13.81
CA LEU A 96 -2.43 14.94 -14.25
C LEU A 96 -1.92 16.01 -15.22
N VAL A 97 -0.74 16.59 -14.96
CA VAL A 97 -0.12 17.55 -15.90
C VAL A 97 0.16 16.90 -17.26
N PHE A 98 0.55 15.63 -17.27
CA PHE A 98 0.83 14.87 -18.50
C PHE A 98 -0.38 14.07 -19.03
N GLN A 99 -1.60 14.32 -18.51
CA GLN A 99 -2.79 13.50 -18.81
C GLN A 99 -3.11 13.44 -20.32
N LYS A 100 -2.84 14.52 -21.05
CA LYS A 100 -3.04 14.61 -22.51
C LYS A 100 -2.26 13.55 -23.30
N TYR A 101 -1.17 13.02 -22.76
CA TYR A 101 -0.37 11.97 -23.41
C TYR A 101 -0.80 10.56 -22.99
N LEU A 102 -1.62 10.45 -21.95
CA LEU A 102 -2.01 9.18 -21.36
C LEU A 102 -3.41 8.75 -21.82
N ASP A 103 -4.26 9.67 -22.29
CA ASP A 103 -5.66 9.40 -22.70
C ASP A 103 -6.45 8.60 -21.64
N ARG A 104 -6.14 8.85 -20.35
CA ARG A 104 -6.66 8.09 -19.20
C ARG A 104 -7.02 9.00 -18.02
N ASP A 105 -7.68 10.12 -18.31
CA ASP A 105 -8.09 11.13 -17.32
C ASP A 105 -8.90 10.51 -16.17
N ASP A 106 -9.81 9.58 -16.50
CA ASP A 106 -10.65 8.89 -15.52
C ASP A 106 -9.84 8.16 -14.44
N ILE A 107 -8.72 7.52 -14.83
CA ILE A 107 -7.87 6.76 -13.90
C ILE A 107 -7.12 7.73 -12.98
N ILE A 108 -6.66 8.85 -13.52
CA ILE A 108 -5.93 9.89 -12.76
C ILE A 108 -6.85 10.52 -11.73
N ILE A 109 -8.05 10.91 -12.14
CA ILE A 109 -9.06 11.50 -11.26
C ILE A 109 -9.50 10.49 -10.19
N THR A 110 -9.72 9.23 -10.58
CA THR A 110 -10.07 8.16 -9.63
C THR A 110 -8.97 7.91 -8.60
N GLY A 111 -7.71 7.94 -9.02
CA GLY A 111 -6.55 7.83 -8.13
C GLY A 111 -6.49 8.96 -7.10
N LEU A 112 -6.65 10.20 -7.55
CA LEU A 112 -6.71 11.38 -6.67
C LEU A 112 -7.91 11.32 -5.71
N PHE A 113 -9.08 10.88 -6.19
CA PHE A 113 -10.27 10.71 -5.35
C PHE A 113 -10.05 9.64 -4.27
N GLY A 114 -9.39 8.53 -4.60
CA GLY A 114 -8.99 7.50 -3.64
C GLY A 114 -8.07 8.02 -2.53
N MET A 115 -7.18 8.97 -2.85
CA MET A 115 -6.33 9.63 -1.85
C MET A 115 -7.12 10.55 -0.93
N ALA A 116 -8.09 11.29 -1.47
CA ALA A 116 -8.97 12.14 -0.68
C ALA A 116 -9.81 11.30 0.29
N ILE A 117 -10.41 10.20 -0.19
CA ILE A 117 -11.15 9.26 0.66
C ILE A 117 -10.25 8.68 1.76
N SER A 118 -9.04 8.25 1.41
CA SER A 118 -8.10 7.67 2.38
C SER A 118 -7.75 8.68 3.49
N PHE A 119 -7.59 9.95 3.14
CA PHE A 119 -7.37 11.02 4.11
C PHE A 119 -8.60 11.28 4.98
N LEU A 120 -9.80 11.33 4.39
CA LEU A 120 -11.06 11.50 5.14
C LEU A 120 -11.26 10.37 6.15
N ILE A 121 -11.05 9.11 5.75
CA ILE A 121 -11.16 7.95 6.64
C ILE A 121 -10.12 8.06 7.78
N SER A 122 -8.87 8.37 7.45
CA SER A 122 -7.80 8.55 8.44
C SER A 122 -8.14 9.65 9.44
N SER A 123 -8.61 10.79 8.95
CA SER A 123 -9.01 11.95 9.76
C SER A 123 -10.20 11.60 10.68
N ALA A 124 -11.22 10.92 10.15
CA ALA A 124 -12.39 10.50 10.93
C ALA A 124 -12.04 9.46 12.03
N ILE A 125 -11.05 8.60 11.79
CA ILE A 125 -10.55 7.67 12.82
C ILE A 125 -9.75 8.43 13.89
N LEU A 126 -8.98 9.44 13.49
CA LEU A 126 -8.16 10.22 14.41
C LEU A 126 -9.01 11.15 15.28
N SER A 127 -10.03 11.79 14.72
CA SER A 127 -10.94 12.68 15.45
C SER A 127 -11.65 11.94 16.59
N LYS A 128 -12.15 10.73 16.34
CA LYS A 128 -12.79 9.86 17.35
C LYS A 128 -11.87 9.44 18.50
N ARG A 129 -10.54 9.55 18.35
CA ARG A 129 -9.60 9.29 19.45
C ARG A 129 -9.25 10.52 20.27
N LYS A 130 -9.52 11.71 19.74
CA LYS A 130 -9.23 12.97 20.40
C LYS A 130 -10.17 13.22 21.60
N ASP A 131 -11.31 12.54 21.64
CA ASP A 131 -12.27 12.58 22.76
C ASP A 131 -11.84 11.69 23.95
N PHE A 132 -10.65 11.09 23.93
CA PHE A 132 -10.10 10.21 24.98
C PHE A 132 -8.80 10.74 25.62
N GLU A 133 -8.44 12.00 25.36
CA GLU A 133 -7.41 12.74 26.12
C GLU A 133 -8.06 13.73 27.09
#